data_AF-A0A5J4PAI2-F1
#
_entry.id   AF-A0A5J4PAI2-F1
#
_cell.length_a   1.000
_cell.length_b   1.000
_cell.length_c   1.000
_cell.angle_alpha   90.00
_cell.angle_beta   90.00
_cell.angle_gamma   90.00
#
_symmetry.space_group_name_H-M   'P 1'
#
loop_
_entity.id
_entity.type
_entity.pdbx_description
1 polymer ?
#
loop_
_entity_poly.entity_id
_entity_poly.type
_entity_poly.pdbx_seq_one_letter_code
_entity_poly.pdbx_strand_id
1 'polypeptide(L)'
;ARKEEERQESIKAKFTHVPYLNSSLFEITEIEDKTICIDSLQNNAKIALHPKSVLHSRGNSCDCTSMKPLEYLLRFLDAYDFSSEGSEGIQEENKTLISASVLGLIFEKINGYKDGSFFTPSFITMYMCRETISKVVIQKFNEVKSWSCQSINELYNKIEDIIEANEIFNSVRICDPAVGSGHFLVSALNEMIFLKSELGILIDKNGKK
;
A
#
# COMPACT_ATOMS: atom_id res chain seq x y z
N ALA A 1 3.59 4.11 23.22
CA ALA A 1 2.18 3.72 23.04
C ALA A 1 1.60 3.35 24.41
N ARG A 2 0.67 4.15 24.96
CA ARG A 2 -0.11 3.79 26.15
C ARG A 2 -0.83 2.46 25.94
N LYS A 3 -0.87 1.62 26.97
CA LYS A 3 -1.55 0.32 26.87
C LYS A 3 -3.06 0.51 26.82
N GLU A 4 -3.78 -0.38 26.13
CA GLU A 4 -5.25 -0.33 26.04
C GLU A 4 -5.91 -0.28 27.42
N GLU A 5 -5.31 -0.98 28.38
CA GLU A 5 -5.72 -1.07 29.77
C GLU A 5 -5.74 0.31 30.45
N GLU A 6 -4.83 1.22 30.09
CA GLU A 6 -4.62 2.54 30.71
C GLU A 6 -5.63 3.61 30.21
N ARG A 7 -6.52 3.27 29.27
CA ARG A 7 -7.49 4.21 28.68
C ARG A 7 -8.67 4.46 29.62
N GLN A 8 -9.13 5.71 29.67
CA GLN A 8 -10.32 6.10 30.42
C GLN A 8 -11.56 5.31 29.98
N GLU A 9 -12.35 4.90 30.96
CA GLU A 9 -13.53 4.05 30.80
C GLU A 9 -14.60 4.70 29.90
N SER A 10 -14.74 6.02 29.97
CA SER A 10 -15.62 6.83 29.11
C SER A 10 -15.30 6.70 27.62
N ILE A 11 -14.01 6.60 27.27
CA ILE A 11 -13.57 6.50 25.88
C ILE A 11 -13.71 5.06 25.38
N LYS A 12 -13.45 4.05 26.23
CA LYS A 12 -13.70 2.63 25.92
C LYS A 12 -15.18 2.36 25.62
N ALA A 13 -16.08 2.98 26.37
CA ALA A 13 -17.53 2.87 26.15
C ALA A 13 -18.00 3.61 24.87
N LYS A 14 -17.41 4.77 24.55
CA LYS A 14 -17.80 5.56 23.38
C LYS A 14 -17.33 4.94 22.05
N PHE A 15 -16.21 4.23 22.06
CA PHE A 15 -15.58 3.68 20.85
C PHE A 15 -15.39 2.16 20.92
N THR A 16 -16.35 1.43 21.50
CA THR A 16 -16.26 -0.02 21.75
C THR A 16 -16.04 -0.85 20.46
N HIS A 17 -16.51 -0.35 19.31
CA HIS A 17 -16.37 -1.03 18.02
C HIS A 17 -15.16 -0.56 17.20
N VAL A 18 -14.44 0.48 17.64
CA VAL A 18 -13.27 0.97 16.93
C VAL A 18 -12.04 0.26 17.52
N PRO A 19 -11.31 -0.54 16.73
CA PRO A 19 -10.14 -1.24 17.23
C PRO A 19 -9.11 -0.24 17.75
N TYR A 20 -8.49 -0.56 18.90
CA TYR A 20 -7.48 0.30 19.48
C TYR A 20 -6.20 0.23 18.63
N LEU A 21 -6.00 1.24 17.80
CA LEU A 21 -4.82 1.38 16.96
C LEU A 21 -3.67 1.89 17.82
N ASN A 22 -2.86 0.95 18.29
CA ASN A 22 -1.78 1.19 19.25
C ASN A 22 -0.50 1.70 18.58
N SER A 23 -0.65 2.76 17.79
CA SER A 23 0.44 3.36 17.02
C SER A 23 1.00 4.59 17.74
N SER A 24 2.32 4.76 17.71
CA SER A 24 3.00 5.98 18.13
C SER A 24 2.53 7.22 17.34
N LEU A 25 1.85 7.03 16.21
CA LEU A 25 1.23 8.10 15.41
C LEU A 25 0.16 8.90 16.15
N PHE A 26 -0.43 8.34 17.21
CA PHE A 26 -1.50 8.99 17.98
C PHE A 26 -1.06 9.40 19.38
N GLU A 27 0.23 9.26 19.71
CA GLU A 27 0.77 9.80 20.95
C GLU A 27 1.19 11.24 20.76
N ILE A 28 0.82 12.08 21.73
CA ILE A 28 1.32 13.45 21.81
C ILE A 28 2.84 13.38 21.89
N THR A 29 3.50 13.92 20.88
CA THR A 29 4.95 14.02 20.82
C THR A 29 5.45 15.03 21.85
N GLU A 30 6.71 14.92 22.25
CA GLU A 30 7.34 15.88 23.18
C GLU A 30 7.28 17.33 22.68
N ILE A 31 7.21 17.53 21.36
CA ILE A 31 7.05 18.85 20.74
C ILE A 31 5.62 19.34 20.89
N GLU A 32 4.61 18.49 20.63
CA GLU A 32 3.20 18.86 20.81
C GLU A 32 2.87 19.20 22.26
N ASP A 33 3.47 18.48 23.23
CA ASP A 33 3.34 18.76 24.67
C ASP A 33 3.97 20.12 25.03
N LYS A 34 5.08 20.49 24.39
CA LYS A 34 5.76 21.78 24.60
C LYS A 34 5.16 22.93 23.78
N THR A 35 4.27 22.66 22.83
CA THR A 35 3.76 23.67 21.88
C THR A 35 2.25 23.61 21.73
N ILE A 36 1.76 23.11 20.60
CA ILE A 36 0.35 23.09 20.22
C ILE A 36 0.04 21.67 19.75
N CYS A 37 -0.96 21.05 20.37
CA CYS A 37 -1.54 19.80 19.89
C CYS A 37 -2.40 20.06 18.64
N ILE A 38 -2.39 19.13 17.68
CA ILE A 38 -3.17 19.26 16.43
C ILE A 38 -4.67 19.45 16.72
N ASP A 39 -5.20 18.84 17.79
CA ASP A 39 -6.59 18.98 18.23
C ASP A 39 -6.99 20.41 18.66
N SER A 40 -5.99 21.21 19.02
CA SER A 40 -6.13 22.57 19.53
C SER A 40 -6.02 23.62 18.41
N LEU A 41 -5.79 23.18 17.17
CA LEU A 41 -5.77 24.05 16.01
C LEU A 41 -7.16 24.63 15.75
N GLN A 42 -7.24 25.95 15.66
CA GLN A 42 -8.50 26.64 15.40
C GLN A 42 -8.98 26.33 13.97
N ASN A 43 -10.10 25.62 13.84
CA ASN A 43 -10.73 25.28 12.56
C ASN A 43 -11.03 26.49 11.64
N ASN A 44 -11.21 27.67 12.25
CA ASN A 44 -11.52 28.91 11.53
C ASN A 44 -10.30 29.80 11.28
N ALA A 45 -9.12 29.45 11.80
CA ALA A 45 -7.90 30.18 11.48
C ALA A 45 -7.63 30.12 9.98
N LYS A 46 -7.04 31.18 9.43
CA LYS A 46 -6.55 31.19 8.05
C LYS A 46 -5.06 30.97 8.08
N ILE A 47 -4.61 29.94 7.38
CA ILE A 47 -3.18 29.64 7.20
C ILE A 47 -2.76 30.04 5.79
N ALA A 48 -1.58 30.64 5.69
CA ALA A 48 -0.97 30.96 4.41
C ALA A 48 -0.51 29.68 3.72
N LEU A 49 -0.61 29.63 2.40
CA LEU A 49 -0.10 28.50 1.63
C LEU A 49 1.43 28.47 1.73
N HIS A 50 2.00 27.27 1.85
CA HIS A 50 3.45 27.11 1.79
C HIS A 50 3.95 27.51 0.39
N PRO A 51 5.05 28.29 0.25
CA PRO A 51 5.48 28.84 -1.05
C PRO A 51 5.74 27.79 -2.14
N LYS A 52 6.07 26.55 -1.74
CA LYS A 52 6.29 25.41 -2.64
C LYS A 52 5.08 24.50 -2.81
N SER A 53 3.90 24.92 -2.38
CA SER A 53 2.68 24.11 -2.48
C SER A 53 2.27 23.95 -3.95
N VAL A 54 1.85 22.74 -4.32
CA VAL A 54 1.28 22.43 -5.64
C VAL A 54 0.07 23.31 -5.99
N LEU A 55 -0.61 23.84 -4.96
CA LEU A 55 -1.74 24.76 -5.13
C LEU A 55 -1.37 26.11 -5.73
N HIS A 56 -0.09 26.50 -5.74
CA HIS A 56 0.36 27.69 -6.47
C HIS A 56 0.48 27.46 -7.98
N SER A 57 0.61 26.21 -8.42
CA SER A 57 0.98 25.86 -9.80
C SER A 57 -0.23 25.67 -10.73
N ARG A 58 -1.44 25.54 -10.20
CA ARG A 58 -2.65 25.42 -11.02
C ARG A 58 -3.15 26.82 -11.37
N GLY A 59 -3.19 27.14 -12.67
CA GLY A 59 -3.69 28.40 -13.25
C GLY A 59 -5.18 28.68 -13.02
N ASN A 60 -5.74 28.25 -11.90
CA ASN A 60 -7.03 28.67 -11.43
C ASN A 60 -6.86 29.99 -10.69
N SER A 61 -7.57 30.99 -11.18
CA SER A 61 -7.77 32.36 -10.72
C SER A 61 -8.37 32.49 -9.31
N CYS A 62 -8.05 31.57 -8.41
CA CYS A 62 -8.45 31.64 -7.02
C CYS A 62 -7.28 32.22 -6.22
N ASP A 63 -7.32 33.55 -6.06
CA ASP A 63 -6.44 34.42 -5.25
C ASP A 63 -6.49 34.09 -3.74
N CYS A 64 -6.59 32.81 -3.36
CA CYS A 64 -6.59 32.39 -1.98
C CYS A 64 -5.16 32.20 -1.50
N THR A 65 -4.53 33.31 -1.10
CA THR A 65 -3.24 33.33 -0.39
C THR A 65 -3.32 32.71 1.01
N SER A 66 -4.54 32.54 1.53
CA SER A 66 -4.81 31.87 2.79
C SER A 66 -6.16 31.15 2.79
N MET A 67 -6.25 30.04 3.52
CA MET A 67 -7.48 29.25 3.65
C MET A 67 -7.53 28.52 5.01
N LYS A 68 -8.66 27.88 5.32
CA LYS A 68 -8.79 27.11 6.56
C LYS A 68 -7.90 25.86 6.51
N PRO A 69 -7.34 25.39 7.65
CA PRO A 69 -6.43 24.25 7.67
C PRO A 69 -6.93 22.99 6.97
N LEU A 70 -8.18 22.59 7.26
CA LEU A 70 -8.77 21.39 6.66
C LEU A 70 -8.97 21.56 5.14
N GLU A 71 -9.43 22.73 4.71
CA GLU A 71 -9.57 23.04 3.29
C GLU A 71 -8.21 22.99 2.57
N TYR A 72 -7.15 23.52 3.21
CA TYR A 72 -5.81 23.45 2.65
C TYR A 72 -5.35 22.00 2.45
N LEU A 73 -5.48 21.17 3.48
CA LEU A 73 -5.07 19.77 3.41
C LEU A 73 -5.84 19.00 2.33
N LEU A 74 -7.17 19.16 2.27
CA LEU A 74 -7.99 18.46 1.29
C LEU A 74 -7.68 18.90 -0.15
N ARG A 75 -7.54 20.20 -0.40
CA ARG A 75 -7.15 20.70 -1.72
C ARG A 75 -5.75 20.28 -2.12
N PHE A 76 -4.82 20.29 -1.16
CA PHE A 76 -3.45 19.82 -1.37
C PHE A 76 -3.44 18.35 -1.80
N LEU A 77 -4.19 17.48 -1.10
CA LEU A 77 -4.30 16.07 -1.47
C LEU A 77 -5.00 15.91 -2.83
N ASP A 78 -6.11 16.59 -3.07
CA ASP A 78 -6.84 16.54 -4.36
C ASP A 78 -6.00 16.98 -5.56
N ALA A 79 -4.97 17.81 -5.37
CA ALA A 79 -4.08 18.20 -6.46
C ALA A 79 -3.20 17.04 -7.00
N TYR A 80 -3.14 15.91 -6.29
CA TYR A 80 -2.43 14.70 -6.70
C TYR A 80 -3.39 13.63 -7.20
N ASP A 81 -2.88 12.76 -8.07
CA ASP A 81 -3.59 11.58 -8.54
C ASP A 81 -3.19 10.37 -7.68
N PHE A 82 -4.16 9.78 -6.98
CA PHE A 82 -3.96 8.58 -6.16
C PHE A 82 -4.42 7.29 -6.86
N SER A 83 -4.87 7.39 -8.11
CA SER A 83 -5.27 6.20 -8.88
C SER A 83 -4.04 5.36 -9.24
N SER A 84 -4.16 4.04 -9.11
CA SER A 84 -3.11 3.07 -9.43
C SER A 84 -3.09 2.67 -10.91
N GLU A 85 -4.15 3.04 -11.64
CA GLU A 85 -4.25 2.80 -13.07
C GLU A 85 -3.84 4.08 -13.77
N GLY A 86 -2.73 4.06 -14.48
CA GLY A 86 -2.47 5.05 -15.51
C GLY A 86 -3.59 4.92 -16.53
N SER A 87 -4.66 5.68 -16.35
CA SER A 87 -5.82 5.64 -17.21
C SER A 87 -5.36 5.91 -18.63
N GLU A 88 -5.50 4.93 -19.53
CA GLU A 88 -5.25 5.07 -20.97
C GLU A 88 -6.24 6.03 -21.66
N GLY A 89 -7.05 6.76 -20.88
CA GLY A 89 -7.84 7.90 -21.34
C GLY A 89 -7.08 9.21 -21.15
N ILE A 90 -7.31 10.16 -22.06
CA ILE A 90 -6.83 11.54 -21.94
C ILE A 90 -7.21 12.06 -20.54
N GLN A 91 -6.22 12.22 -19.66
CA GLN A 91 -6.44 12.87 -18.36
C GLN A 91 -6.78 14.33 -18.64
N GLU A 92 -8.00 14.76 -18.28
CA GLU A 92 -8.42 16.16 -18.40
C GLU A 92 -7.56 17.10 -17.53
N GLU A 93 -6.92 16.56 -16.49
CA GLU A 93 -6.01 17.28 -15.61
C GLU A 93 -4.66 16.57 -15.47
N ASN A 94 -3.56 17.24 -15.84
CA ASN A 94 -2.20 16.77 -15.57
C ASN A 94 -1.89 16.84 -14.05
N LYS A 95 -2.42 15.90 -13.25
CA LYS A 95 -2.10 15.75 -11.82
C LYS A 95 -0.78 15.00 -11.66
N THR A 96 -0.01 15.35 -10.63
CA THR A 96 1.19 14.57 -10.26
C THR A 96 0.75 13.24 -9.64
N LEU A 97 1.20 12.13 -10.21
CA LEU A 97 0.86 10.78 -9.74
C LEU A 97 1.54 10.47 -8.40
N ILE A 98 0.77 10.01 -7.42
CA ILE A 98 1.24 9.42 -6.18
C ILE A 98 0.93 7.93 -6.23
N SER A 99 1.96 7.12 -6.50
CA SER A 99 1.86 5.67 -6.46
C SER A 99 1.94 5.12 -5.03
N ALA A 100 1.51 3.86 -4.84
CA ALA A 100 1.69 3.13 -3.59
C ALA A 100 3.15 3.10 -3.11
N SER A 101 4.11 3.09 -4.05
CA SER A 101 5.54 3.18 -3.73
C SER A 101 5.95 4.54 -3.15
N VAL A 102 5.39 5.65 -3.65
CA VAL A 102 5.61 7.00 -3.09
C VAL A 102 5.01 7.11 -1.69
N LEU A 103 3.83 6.55 -1.44
CA LEU A 103 3.22 6.51 -0.11
C LEU A 103 4.06 5.71 0.89
N GLY A 104 4.63 4.56 0.47
CA GLY A 104 5.56 3.78 1.28
C GLY A 104 6.78 4.61 1.71
N LEU A 105 7.38 5.35 0.77
CA LEU A 105 8.52 6.24 1.05
C LEU A 105 8.15 7.39 2.00
N ILE A 106 6.94 7.95 1.88
CA ILE A 106 6.44 8.99 2.79
C ILE A 106 6.27 8.43 4.21
N PHE A 107 5.64 7.27 4.34
CA PHE A 107 5.42 6.61 5.62
C PHE A 107 6.75 6.36 6.37
N GLU A 108 7.77 5.90 5.67
CA GLU A 108 9.10 5.65 6.24
C GLU A 108 9.79 6.94 6.68
N LYS A 109 9.74 8.00 5.85
CA LYS A 109 10.33 9.30 6.21
C LYS A 109 9.66 9.91 7.44
N ILE A 110 8.34 9.75 7.59
CA ILE A 110 7.60 10.27 8.74
C ILE A 110 7.92 9.46 10.02
N ASN A 111 8.07 8.13 9.92
CA ASN A 111 8.43 7.29 11.06
C ASN A 111 9.91 7.35 11.45
N GLY A 112 10.74 8.08 10.69
CA GLY A 112 12.07 8.52 11.11
C GLY A 112 13.09 7.38 11.34
N TYR A 113 12.95 6.26 10.63
CA TYR A 113 13.85 5.09 10.70
C TYR A 113 14.07 4.50 12.10
N LYS A 114 13.28 4.89 13.11
CA LYS A 114 13.54 4.51 14.51
C LYS A 114 13.48 3.01 14.77
N ASP A 115 12.79 2.25 13.91
CA ASP A 115 12.61 0.80 14.04
C ASP A 115 13.31 -0.03 12.95
N GLY A 116 14.33 0.51 12.26
CA GLY A 116 15.10 -0.26 11.26
C GLY A 116 14.33 -0.58 9.96
N SER A 117 13.29 0.20 9.66
CA SER A 117 12.52 0.12 8.43
C SER A 117 13.34 0.66 7.24
N PHE A 118 14.15 -0.18 6.62
CA PHE A 118 14.89 0.17 5.40
C PHE A 118 14.10 -0.26 4.15
N PHE A 119 13.77 0.70 3.30
CA PHE A 119 13.15 0.45 2.00
C PHE A 119 14.06 -0.41 1.14
N THR A 120 13.59 -1.60 0.77
CA THR A 120 14.23 -2.38 -0.30
C THR A 120 13.77 -1.80 -1.64
N PRO A 121 14.69 -1.32 -2.51
CA PRO A 121 14.32 -0.77 -3.81
C PRO A 121 13.41 -1.72 -4.60
N SER A 122 12.41 -1.17 -5.30
CA SER A 122 11.36 -1.99 -5.90
C SER A 122 11.85 -3.02 -6.92
N PHE A 123 12.96 -2.75 -7.61
CA PHE A 123 13.55 -3.71 -8.55
C PHE A 123 14.14 -4.95 -7.82
N ILE A 124 14.68 -4.76 -6.61
CA ILE A 124 15.23 -5.84 -5.80
C ILE A 124 14.10 -6.72 -5.28
N THR A 125 13.02 -6.12 -4.73
CA THR A 125 11.88 -6.91 -4.24
C THR A 125 11.20 -7.68 -5.36
N MET A 126 11.06 -7.07 -6.55
CA MET A 126 10.49 -7.75 -7.71
C MET A 126 11.37 -8.93 -8.17
N TYR A 127 12.68 -8.74 -8.27
CA TYR A 127 13.61 -9.82 -8.61
C TYR A 127 13.56 -10.98 -7.60
N MET A 128 13.57 -10.67 -6.30
CA MET A 128 13.46 -11.68 -5.24
C MET A 128 12.14 -12.44 -5.30
N CYS A 129 11.02 -11.74 -5.53
CA CYS A 129 9.70 -12.35 -5.68
C CYS A 129 9.68 -13.29 -6.89
N ARG A 130 10.16 -12.84 -8.06
CA ARG A 130 10.22 -13.64 -9.28
C ARG A 130 10.97 -14.94 -9.10
N GLU A 131 12.19 -14.87 -8.55
CA GLU A 131 13.04 -16.05 -8.35
C GLU A 131 12.46 -17.01 -7.31
N THR A 132 11.89 -16.49 -6.23
CA THR A 132 11.41 -17.30 -5.10
C THR A 132 10.06 -17.93 -5.43
N ILE A 133 9.11 -17.13 -5.92
CA ILE A 133 7.74 -17.58 -6.17
C ILE A 133 7.71 -18.55 -7.34
N SER A 134 8.47 -18.33 -8.42
CA SER A 134 8.56 -19.28 -9.52
C SER A 134 9.00 -20.67 -9.03
N LYS A 135 10.02 -20.74 -8.18
CA LYS A 135 10.52 -22.01 -7.61
C LYS A 135 9.50 -22.67 -6.69
N VAL A 136 8.85 -21.89 -5.83
CA VAL A 136 7.81 -22.40 -4.92
C VAL A 136 6.60 -22.94 -5.69
N VAL A 137 6.17 -22.25 -6.73
CA VAL A 137 5.08 -22.72 -7.62
C VAL A 137 5.48 -24.04 -8.28
N ILE A 138 6.68 -24.12 -8.86
CA ILE A 138 7.17 -25.36 -9.48
C ILE A 138 7.20 -26.51 -8.49
N GLN A 139 7.78 -26.29 -7.32
CA GLN A 139 7.84 -27.28 -6.25
C GLN A 139 6.43 -27.74 -5.85
N LYS A 140 5.50 -26.81 -5.67
CA LYS A 140 4.13 -27.13 -5.25
C LYS A 140 3.39 -28.03 -6.24
N PHE A 141 3.51 -27.74 -7.53
CA PHE A 141 2.93 -28.58 -8.57
C PHE A 141 3.61 -29.95 -8.63
N ASN A 142 4.94 -30.00 -8.55
CA ASN A 142 5.67 -31.27 -8.53
C ASN A 142 5.27 -32.15 -7.33
N GLU A 143 5.08 -31.57 -6.15
CA GLU A 143 4.61 -32.28 -4.95
C GLU A 143 3.20 -32.83 -5.11
N VAL A 144 2.25 -32.02 -5.58
CA VAL A 144 0.83 -32.44 -5.69
C VAL A 144 0.61 -33.42 -6.84
N LYS A 145 1.26 -33.19 -7.98
CA LYS A 145 1.07 -33.97 -9.21
C LYS A 145 2.08 -35.10 -9.40
N SER A 146 3.07 -35.21 -8.51
CA SER A 146 4.22 -36.11 -8.69
C SER A 146 4.94 -35.89 -10.03
N TRP A 147 5.07 -34.63 -10.44
CA TRP A 147 5.79 -34.22 -11.64
C TRP A 147 7.27 -33.91 -11.34
N SER A 148 8.04 -33.69 -12.39
CA SER A 148 9.47 -33.34 -12.34
C SER A 148 9.79 -32.09 -13.18
N CYS A 149 8.89 -31.12 -13.20
CA CYS A 149 9.05 -29.88 -13.97
C CYS A 149 10.22 -29.05 -13.40
N GLN A 150 11.04 -28.46 -14.27
CA GLN A 150 12.15 -27.59 -13.90
C GLN A 150 11.90 -26.11 -14.25
N SER A 151 10.85 -25.83 -15.02
CA SER A 151 10.53 -24.50 -15.51
C SER A 151 9.02 -24.22 -15.52
N ILE A 152 8.65 -22.95 -15.52
CA ILE A 152 7.26 -22.50 -15.69
C ILE A 152 6.69 -22.96 -17.04
N ASN A 153 7.50 -22.98 -18.09
CA ASN A 153 7.08 -23.46 -19.41
C ASN A 153 6.74 -24.96 -19.41
N GLU A 154 7.51 -25.79 -18.70
CA GLU A 154 7.18 -27.21 -18.55
C GLU A 154 5.88 -27.42 -17.78
N LEU A 155 5.61 -26.60 -16.75
CA LEU A 155 4.33 -26.62 -16.05
C LEU A 155 3.18 -26.24 -16.97
N TYR A 156 3.30 -25.13 -17.69
CA TYR A 156 2.31 -24.68 -18.66
C TYR A 156 1.94 -25.80 -19.63
N ASN A 157 2.94 -26.49 -20.20
CA ASN A 157 2.72 -27.57 -21.16
C ASN A 157 2.09 -28.84 -20.56
N LYS A 158 2.16 -29.03 -19.23
CA LYS A 158 1.57 -30.18 -18.52
C LYS A 158 0.21 -29.89 -17.90
N ILE A 159 -0.18 -28.63 -17.77
CA ILE A 159 -1.49 -28.27 -17.21
C ILE A 159 -2.56 -28.59 -18.24
N GLU A 160 -3.39 -29.60 -17.94
CA GLU A 160 -4.56 -29.97 -18.73
C GLU A 160 -5.86 -29.46 -18.08
N ASP A 161 -5.96 -29.58 -16.76
CA ASP A 161 -7.09 -29.08 -15.96
C ASP A 161 -6.75 -27.71 -15.35
N ILE A 162 -7.40 -26.68 -15.87
CA ILE A 162 -7.22 -25.28 -15.46
C ILE A 162 -7.75 -25.04 -14.05
N ILE A 163 -8.88 -25.67 -13.68
CA ILE A 163 -9.53 -25.45 -12.38
C ILE A 163 -8.66 -26.07 -11.30
N GLU A 164 -8.24 -27.32 -11.49
CA GLU A 164 -7.37 -28.01 -10.55
C GLU A 164 -6.01 -27.30 -10.42
N ALA A 165 -5.41 -26.87 -11.53
CA ALA A 165 -4.16 -26.11 -11.50
C ALA A 165 -4.32 -24.77 -10.75
N ASN A 166 -5.45 -24.08 -10.91
CA ASN A 166 -5.76 -22.86 -10.16
C ASN A 166 -5.89 -23.14 -8.66
N GLU A 167 -6.52 -24.23 -8.25
CA GLU A 167 -6.60 -24.66 -6.85
C GLU A 167 -5.22 -24.97 -6.25
N ILE A 168 -4.37 -25.72 -6.97
CA ILE A 168 -2.99 -26.00 -6.55
C ILE A 168 -2.23 -24.69 -6.37
N PHE A 169 -2.31 -23.77 -7.34
CA PHE A 169 -1.67 -22.47 -7.26
C PHE A 169 -2.17 -21.65 -6.05
N ASN A 170 -3.49 -21.63 -5.81
CA ASN A 170 -4.10 -20.92 -4.68
C ASN A 170 -3.75 -21.52 -3.31
N SER A 171 -3.22 -22.74 -3.27
CA SER A 171 -2.76 -23.38 -2.05
C SER A 171 -1.38 -22.87 -1.58
N VAL A 172 -0.65 -22.13 -2.43
CA VAL A 172 0.61 -21.48 -2.04
C VAL A 172 0.34 -20.44 -0.94
N ARG A 173 1.23 -20.39 0.05
CA ARG A 173 1.16 -19.45 1.19
C ARG A 173 2.49 -18.71 1.29
N ILE A 174 2.42 -17.39 1.37
CA ILE A 174 3.58 -16.51 1.53
C ILE A 174 3.42 -15.78 2.86
N CYS A 175 4.50 -15.69 3.64
CA CYS A 175 4.53 -14.98 4.91
C CYS A 175 5.76 -14.08 4.94
N ASP A 176 5.56 -12.81 5.30
CA ASP A 176 6.63 -11.86 5.61
C ASP A 176 6.55 -11.48 7.10
N PRO A 177 7.40 -12.07 7.97
CA PRO A 177 7.39 -11.81 9.40
C PRO A 177 7.74 -10.36 9.78
N ALA A 178 8.33 -9.59 8.87
CA ALA A 178 8.80 -8.22 9.09
C ALA A 178 8.30 -7.28 7.97
N VAL A 179 6.99 -7.36 7.69
CA VAL A 179 6.33 -6.78 6.52
C VAL A 179 6.55 -5.27 6.30
N GLY A 180 6.81 -4.49 7.35
CA GLY A 180 7.04 -3.05 7.25
C GLY A 180 5.91 -2.34 6.48
N SER A 181 6.27 -1.64 5.40
CA SER A 181 5.32 -0.94 4.51
C SER A 181 4.47 -1.86 3.63
N GLY A 182 4.69 -3.17 3.66
CA GLY A 182 3.95 -4.15 2.84
C GLY A 182 4.45 -4.30 1.41
N HIS A 183 5.51 -3.58 1.03
CA HIS A 183 6.00 -3.53 -0.35
C HIS A 183 6.40 -4.92 -0.89
N PHE A 184 6.97 -5.79 -0.06
CA PHE A 184 7.32 -7.15 -0.48
C PHE A 184 6.07 -7.98 -0.81
N LEU A 185 5.02 -7.94 0.02
CA LEU A 185 3.79 -8.68 -0.23
C LEU A 185 3.04 -8.17 -1.46
N VAL A 186 3.07 -6.86 -1.73
CA VAL A 186 2.54 -6.29 -2.98
C VAL A 186 3.33 -6.80 -4.20
N SER A 187 4.67 -6.82 -4.10
CA SER A 187 5.52 -7.38 -5.16
C SER A 187 5.24 -8.87 -5.39
N ALA A 188 5.04 -9.63 -4.31
CA ALA A 188 4.72 -11.05 -4.36
C ALA A 188 3.36 -11.31 -5.01
N LEU A 189 2.34 -10.50 -4.68
CA LEU A 189 1.03 -10.59 -5.29
C LEU A 189 1.10 -10.34 -6.81
N ASN A 190 1.82 -9.29 -7.23
CA ASN A 190 1.98 -8.98 -8.66
C ASN A 190 2.65 -10.14 -9.41
N GLU A 191 3.70 -10.73 -8.84
CA GLU A 191 4.36 -11.90 -9.42
C GLU A 191 3.43 -13.12 -9.47
N MET A 192 2.63 -13.37 -8.42
CA MET A 192 1.66 -14.46 -8.42
C MET A 192 0.57 -14.27 -9.50
N ILE A 193 0.09 -13.04 -9.71
CA ILE A 193 -0.87 -12.73 -10.78
C ILE A 193 -0.22 -12.95 -12.16
N PHE A 194 1.01 -12.47 -12.34
CA PHE A 194 1.78 -12.68 -13.57
C PHE A 194 1.93 -14.18 -13.87
N LEU A 195 2.37 -14.99 -12.90
CA LEU A 195 2.53 -16.43 -13.08
C LEU A 195 1.20 -17.13 -13.37
N LYS A 196 0.08 -16.72 -12.75
CA LYS A 196 -1.24 -17.26 -13.11
C LYS A 196 -1.59 -16.97 -14.57
N SER A 197 -1.27 -15.77 -15.05
CA SER A 197 -1.48 -15.38 -16.45
C SER A 197 -0.61 -16.21 -17.38
N GLU A 198 0.69 -16.31 -17.10
CA GLU A 198 1.65 -17.10 -17.89
C GLU A 198 1.29 -18.59 -17.96
N LEU A 199 0.82 -19.16 -16.84
CA LEU A 199 0.35 -20.54 -16.79
C LEU A 199 -1.03 -20.73 -17.46
N GLY A 200 -1.70 -19.65 -17.88
CA GLY A 200 -3.02 -19.71 -18.49
C GLY A 200 -4.14 -20.14 -17.54
N ILE A 201 -3.93 -19.97 -16.23
CA ILE A 201 -4.84 -20.36 -15.15
C ILE A 201 -5.44 -19.16 -14.40
N LEU A 202 -5.22 -17.93 -14.87
CA LEU A 202 -5.94 -16.77 -14.36
C LEU A 202 -7.39 -16.81 -14.88
N ILE A 203 -8.31 -17.19 -14.00
CA ILE A 203 -9.74 -17.36 -14.31
C ILE A 203 -10.60 -16.64 -13.28
N ASP A 204 -11.78 -16.19 -13.69
CA ASP A 204 -12.82 -15.66 -12.83
C ASP A 204 -13.51 -16.78 -12.00
N LYS A 205 -14.43 -16.39 -11.13
CA LYS A 205 -15.23 -17.31 -10.31
C LYS A 205 -16.08 -18.32 -11.10
N ASN A 206 -16.29 -18.08 -12.40
CA ASN A 206 -17.07 -18.94 -13.29
C ASN A 206 -16.17 -19.79 -14.20
N GLY A 207 -14.84 -19.76 -14.01
CA GLY A 207 -13.88 -20.49 -14.83
C GLY A 207 -13.57 -19.83 -16.18
N LYS A 208 -13.97 -18.57 -16.38
CA LYS A 208 -13.70 -17.82 -17.61
C LYS A 208 -12.35 -17.09 -17.50
N LYS A 209 -11.53 -17.19 -18.54
CA LYS A 209 -10.29 -16.43 -18.68
C LYS A 209 -10.56 -14.95 -18.94
#